data_AF-A0A0M1QF51-F1
#
_entry.id   AF-A0A0M1QF51-F1
#
_cell.length_a   1.000
_cell.length_b   1.000
_cell.length_c   1.000
_cell.angle_alpha   90.00
_cell.angle_beta   90.00
_cell.angle_gamma   90.00
#
_symmetry.space_group_name_H-M   'P 1'
#
loop_
_entity.id
_entity.type
_entity.pdbx_description
1 polymer ?
#
loop_
_entity_poly.entity_id
_entity_poly.type
_entity_poly.pdbx_seq_one_letter_code
_entity_poly.pdbx_strand_id
1 'polypeptide(L)' 'GHTLMWHSQAPRWFFTGHDGREVSRDTLLARMRRHIHAVVGRYKGRIHGWDVVNE' A
#
# COMPACT_ATOMS: atom_id res chain seq x y z
N GLY A 1 -6.69 -6.07 11.01
CA GLY A 1 -6.39 -4.79 10.36
C GLY A 1 -6.88 -4.89 8.95
N HIS A 2 -7.71 -3.95 8.52
CA HIS A 2 -8.36 -3.97 7.21
C HIS A 2 -8.12 -2.61 6.55
N THR A 3 -7.48 -2.52 5.39
CA THR A 3 -6.72 -3.53 4.61
C THR A 3 -5.40 -2.87 4.16
N LEU A 4 -4.38 -3.66 3.81
CA LEU A 4 -3.10 -3.10 3.40
C LEU A 4 -3.07 -2.70 1.91
N MET A 5 -3.77 -3.43 1.05
CA MET A 5 -3.82 -3.17 -0.39
C MET A 5 -5.25 -3.34 -0.88
N TRP A 6 -5.83 -2.28 -1.46
CA TRP A 6 -7.17 -2.30 -2.05
C TRP A 6 -7.33 -1.20 -3.08
N HIS A 7 -7.92 -1.51 -4.25
CA HIS A 7 -8.06 -0.55 -5.34
C HIS A 7 -9.06 0.58 -5.03
N SER A 8 -10.12 0.30 -4.25
CA SER A 8 -11.26 1.21 -4.05
C SER A 8 -10.89 2.49 -3.28
N GLN A 9 -10.00 2.39 -2.30
CA GLN A 9 -9.66 3.51 -1.40
C GLN A 9 -8.16 3.88 -1.43
N ALA A 10 -7.45 3.51 -2.50
CA ALA A 10 -6.09 3.93 -2.73
C ALA A 10 -6.05 5.28 -3.45
N PRO A 11 -5.27 6.27 -2.96
CA PRO A 11 -5.19 7.57 -3.61
C PRO A 11 -4.46 7.45 -4.96
N ARG A 12 -4.93 8.19 -5.97
CA ARG A 12 -4.40 8.11 -7.36
C ARG A 12 -2.90 8.28 -7.47
N TRP A 13 -2.31 9.17 -6.66
CA TRP A 13 -0.86 9.41 -6.66
C TRP A 13 -0.04 8.14 -6.38
N PHE A 14 -0.64 7.13 -5.73
CA PHE A 14 0.04 5.88 -5.43
C PHE A 14 0.41 5.11 -6.71
N PHE A 15 -0.40 5.27 -7.77
CA PHE A 15 -0.22 4.62 -9.06
C PHE A 15 0.37 5.56 -10.11
N THR A 16 0.29 6.87 -9.92
CA THR A 16 0.78 7.85 -10.91
C THR A 16 2.03 8.62 -10.48
N GLY A 17 2.81 9.06 -11.47
CA GLY A 17 3.91 10.00 -11.33
C GLY A 17 3.44 11.46 -11.33
N HIS A 18 4.39 12.39 -11.17
CA HIS A 18 4.13 13.83 -11.24
C HIS A 18 3.65 14.29 -12.62
N ASP A 19 3.96 13.52 -13.65
CA ASP A 19 3.51 13.70 -15.04
C ASP A 19 2.10 13.15 -15.30
N GLY A 20 1.44 12.59 -14.28
CA GLY A 20 0.10 12.00 -14.38
C GLY A 20 0.05 10.63 -15.05
N ARG A 21 1.20 10.06 -15.46
CA ARG A 21 1.29 8.72 -16.06
C ARG A 21 1.46 7.66 -14.97
N GLU A 22 1.17 6.41 -15.31
CA GLU A 22 1.43 5.29 -14.41
C GLU A 22 2.92 5.17 -14.09
N VAL A 23 3.23 4.85 -12.83
CA VAL A 23 4.61 4.60 -12.42
C VAL A 23 5.07 3.23 -12.89
N SER A 24 6.39 3.05 -12.96
CA SER A 24 6.96 1.74 -13.25
C SER A 24 6.58 0.69 -12.20
N ARG A 25 6.61 -0.58 -12.59
CA ARG A 25 6.41 -1.73 -11.69
C ARG A 25 7.29 -1.62 -10.45
N ASP A 26 8.57 -1.31 -10.62
CA ASP A 26 9.52 -1.22 -9.50
C ASP A 26 9.17 -0.09 -8.53
N THR A 27 8.71 1.05 -9.05
CA THR A 27 8.24 2.16 -8.23
C THR A 27 7.01 1.78 -7.42
N LEU A 28 6.04 1.10 -8.05
CA LEU A 28 4.83 0.65 -7.37
C LEU A 28 5.16 -0.38 -6.28
N LEU A 29 6.01 -1.37 -6.58
CA LEU A 29 6.47 -2.36 -5.61
C LEU A 29 7.21 -1.71 -4.42
N ALA A 30 8.06 -0.70 -4.67
CA ALA A 30 8.73 0.04 -3.61
C ALA A 30 7.73 0.80 -2.73
N ARG A 31 6.72 1.43 -3.33
CA ARG A 31 5.63 2.12 -2.61
C ARG A 31 4.82 1.16 -1.75
N MET A 32 4.43 0.00 -2.29
CA MET A 32 3.73 -1.06 -1.57
C MET A 32 4.54 -1.56 -0.37
N ARG A 33 5.81 -1.91 -0.59
CA ARG A 33 6.71 -2.39 0.47
C ARG A 33 6.84 -1.34 1.58
N ARG A 34 7.03 -0.07 1.23
CA ARG A 34 7.11 1.03 2.19
C ARG A 34 5.82 1.17 3.00
N HIS A 35 4.66 1.13 2.33
CA HIS A 35 3.34 1.23 2.98
C HIS A 35 3.12 0.10 3.99
N ILE A 36 3.33 -1.15 3.56
CA ILE A 36 3.16 -2.34 4.39
C ILE A 36 4.07 -2.27 5.63
N HIS A 37 5.37 -2.00 5.45
CA HIS A 37 6.29 -1.91 6.58
C HIS A 37 5.94 -0.78 7.55
N ALA A 38 5.52 0.38 7.05
CA ALA A 38 5.15 1.51 7.89
C ALA A 38 3.91 1.18 8.74
N VAL A 39 2.85 0.64 8.12
CA VAL A 39 1.58 0.35 8.82
C VAL A 39 1.72 -0.84 9.76
N VAL A 40 2.19 -1.98 9.24
CA VAL A 40 2.35 -3.21 10.05
C VAL A 40 3.40 -3.01 11.13
N GLY A 41 4.50 -2.29 10.83
CA GLY A 41 5.53 -1.96 11.80
C GLY A 41 4.99 -1.10 12.94
N ARG A 42 4.21 -0.05 12.64
CA ARG A 42 3.59 0.82 13.65
C ARG A 42 2.66 0.06 14.60
N TYR A 43 1.97 -0.96 14.11
CA TYR A 43 0.99 -1.73 14.88
C TYR A 43 1.47 -3.15 15.24
N LYS A 44 2.78 -3.41 15.18
CA LYS A 44 3.36 -4.72 15.49
C LYS A 44 2.97 -5.15 16.91
N GLY A 45 2.48 -6.38 17.03
CA GLY A 45 2.03 -6.97 18.30
C GLY A 45 0.69 -6.44 18.84
N ARG A 46 0.05 -5.47 18.15
CA ARG A 46 -1.23 -4.88 18.58
C ARG A 46 -2.43 -5.37 17.77
N ILE A 47 -2.19 -5.88 16.56
CA ILE A 47 -3.22 -6.36 15.64
C ILE A 47 -2.94 -7.82 15.36
N HIS A 48 -3.91 -8.71 15.65
CA HIS A 48 -3.72 -10.16 15.62
C HIS A 48 -3.81 -10.77 14.21
N GLY A 49 -4.44 -10.08 13.26
CA GLY A 49 -4.59 -10.53 11.87
C GLY A 49 -4.79 -9.35 10.91
N TRP A 50 -4.40 -9.52 9.66
CA TRP A 50 -4.48 -8.48 8.62
C TRP A 50 -5.09 -9.03 7.34
N ASP A 51 -5.99 -8.26 6.74
CA ASP A 51 -6.35 -8.42 5.34
C ASP A 51 -5.23 -7.78 4.53
N VAL A 52 -4.36 -8.64 3.97
CA VAL A 52 -3.13 -8.18 3.28
C VAL A 52 -3.46 -7.62 1.90
N VAL A 53 -4.36 -8.27 1.18
CA VAL A 53 -4.90 -7.81 -0.09
C VAL A 53 -6.41 -7.96 0.00
N ASN A 54 -7.12 -6.91 -0.37
CA ASN A 54 -8.55 -6.93 -0.55
C ASN A 54 -8.83 -6.51 -1.97
N GLU A 55 -9.52 -7.38 -2.71
CA GLU A 55 -10.06 -7.17 -4.07
C GLU A 55 -9.17 -6.34 -5.00
#